data_AF-G7JCX2-F1
#
_entry.id   AF-G7JCX2-F1
#
_cell.length_a   1.000
_cell.length_b   1.000
_cell.length_c   1.000
_cell.angle_alpha   90.00
_cell.angle_beta   90.00
_cell.angle_gamma   90.00
#
_symmetry.space_group_name_H-M   'P 1'
#
loop_
_entity.id
_entity.type
_entity.pdbx_description
1 polymer ?
#
loop_
_entity_poly.entity_id
_entity_poly.type
_entity_poly.pdbx_seq_one_letter_code
_entity_poly.pdbx_strand_id
1 'polypeptide(L)' 'MDIPLNMNKFLELAYLLKDDIIEILKTSKPDWVFYDYGTVWLAPIAKSLNIASVHYSITPACNICIQNYSIIWRR' A
#
# COMPACT_ATOMS: atom_id res chain seq x y z
N MET A 1 -5.19 -14.31 12.31
CA MET A 1 -6.31 -13.34 12.36
C MET A 1 -7.17 -13.64 11.17
N ASP A 2 -8.25 -14.39 11.38
CA ASP A 2 -9.17 -14.80 10.31
C ASP A 2 -10.14 -13.65 10.04
N ILE A 3 -9.74 -12.71 9.18
CA ILE A 3 -10.66 -11.70 8.67
C ILE A 3 -11.67 -12.42 7.76
N PRO A 4 -12.98 -12.29 8.01
CA PRO A 4 -13.99 -12.92 7.16
C PRO A 4 -13.81 -12.51 5.70
N LEU A 5 -13.82 -13.47 4.76
CA LEU A 5 -13.59 -13.21 3.33
C LEU A 5 -14.51 -12.13 2.75
N ASN A 6 -15.72 -12.02 3.29
CA ASN A 6 -16.72 -11.02 2.88
C ASN A 6 -16.32 -9.58 3.25
N MET A 7 -15.25 -9.38 4.04
CA MET A 7 -14.70 -8.06 4.34
C MET A 7 -13.67 -7.58 3.31
N ASN A 8 -13.15 -8.47 2.46
CA ASN A 8 -12.22 -8.07 1.39
C ASN A 8 -12.83 -7.03 0.43
N LYS A 9 -14.15 -7.06 0.23
CA LYS A 9 -14.87 -6.04 -0.56
C LYS A 9 -14.71 -4.61 -0.03
N PHE A 10 -14.45 -4.44 1.26
CA PHE A 10 -14.21 -3.11 1.84
C PHE A 10 -12.81 -2.58 1.47
N LEU A 11 -11.83 -3.46 1.23
CA LEU A 11 -10.54 -3.08 0.69
C LEU A 11 -10.69 -2.57 -0.75
N GLU A 12 -11.55 -3.19 -1.55
CA GLU A 12 -11.87 -2.70 -2.90
C GLU A 12 -12.53 -1.31 -2.87
N LEU A 13 -13.47 -1.09 -1.94
CA LEU A 13 -14.08 0.23 -1.73
C LEU A 13 -13.06 1.27 -1.27
N ALA A 14 -12.06 0.89 -0.48
CA ALA A 14 -11.00 1.79 -0.05
C ALA A 14 -10.17 2.33 -1.24
N TYR A 15 -10.08 1.60 -2.36
CA TYR A 15 -9.44 2.13 -3.57
C TYR A 15 -10.21 3.27 -4.22
N LEU A 16 -11.52 3.35 -4.03
CA LEU A 16 -12.33 4.46 -4.54
C LEU A 16 -12.05 5.76 -3.76
N LEU A 17 -11.54 5.66 -2.53
CA LEU A 17 -11.20 6.80 -1.66
C LEU A 17 -9.80 7.37 -1.94
N LYS A 18 -9.20 7.03 -3.09
CA LYS A 18 -7.84 7.44 -3.44
C LYS A 18 -7.65 8.95 -3.34
N ASP A 19 -8.56 9.72 -3.92
CA ASP A 19 -8.43 11.19 -3.98
C ASP A 19 -8.57 11.83 -2.59
N ASP A 20 -9.51 11.33 -1.78
CA ASP A 20 -9.68 11.77 -0.39
C ASP A 20 -8.44 11.48 0.45
N ILE A 21 -7.83 10.30 0.29
CA ILE A 21 -6.58 9.94 0.98
C ILE A 21 -5.44 10.89 0.57
N ILE A 22 -5.35 11.25 -0.71
CA ILE A 22 -4.34 12.21 -1.19
C ILE A 22 -4.55 13.58 -0.55
N GLU A 23 -5.79 14.05 -0.45
CA GLU A 23 -6.13 15.30 0.21
C GLU A 23 -5.78 15.27 1.70
N ILE A 24 -6.08 14.17 2.38
CA ILE A 24 -5.72 13.97 3.79
C ILE A 24 -4.20 14.02 3.96
N LEU A 25 -3.42 13.35 3.10
CA LEU A 25 -1.95 13.39 3.18
C LEU A 25 -1.39 14.81 3.00
N LYS A 26 -1.96 15.59 2.08
CA LYS A 26 -1.55 16.98 1.84
C LYS A 26 -1.89 17.89 3.02
N THR A 27 -3.03 17.66 3.65
CA THR A 27 -3.58 18.52 4.71
C THR A 27 -2.97 18.20 6.06
N SER A 28 -2.92 16.92 6.43
CA SER A 28 -2.42 16.45 7.72
C SER A 28 -0.89 16.39 7.79
N LYS A 29 -0.20 16.22 6.65
CA LYS A 29 1.27 16.15 6.55
C LYS A 29 1.90 15.24 7.61
N PRO A 30 1.51 13.94 7.65
CA PRO A 30 2.06 13.01 8.62
C PRO A 30 3.54 12.77 8.33
N ASP A 31 4.31 12.41 9.36
CA ASP A 31 5.69 12.00 9.16
C ASP A 31 5.78 10.67 8.41
N TRP A 32 4.87 9.72 8.73
CA TRP A 32 4.89 8.34 8.25
C TRP A 32 3.51 7.90 7.75
N VAL A 33 3.48 7.12 6.68
CA VAL A 33 2.28 6.44 6.19
C VAL A 33 2.51 4.93 6.07
N PHE A 34 1.63 4.15 6.68
CA PHE A 34 1.63 2.69 6.61
C PHE A 34 0.56 2.25 5.61
N TYR A 35 0.92 1.33 4.73
CA TYR A 35 0.03 0.92 3.63
C TYR A 35 0.20 -0.55 3.32
N ASP A 36 -0.84 -1.20 2.81
CA ASP A 36 -0.90 -2.64 2.60
C ASP A 36 -0.71 -3.06 1.14
N TYR A 37 -0.81 -4.37 0.87
CA TYR A 37 -0.65 -5.00 -0.44
C TYR A 37 -1.62 -4.48 -1.52
N GLY A 38 -2.63 -3.69 -1.15
CA GLY A 38 -3.56 -3.10 -2.10
C GLY A 38 -3.18 -1.74 -2.65
N THR A 39 -2.37 -1.01 -1.89
CA THR A 39 -2.22 0.43 -2.03
C THR A 39 -0.87 0.81 -2.65
N VAL A 40 -0.41 0.04 -3.64
CA VAL A 40 0.85 0.27 -4.36
C VAL A 40 0.95 1.67 -4.99
N TRP A 41 -0.19 2.31 -5.26
CA TRP A 41 -0.29 3.66 -5.77
C TRP A 41 0.06 4.74 -4.72
N LEU A 42 0.02 4.42 -3.41
CA LEU A 42 0.22 5.39 -2.33
C LEU A 42 1.69 5.74 -2.14
N ALA A 43 2.59 4.76 -2.28
CA ALA A 43 4.03 4.93 -2.14
C ALA A 43 4.63 6.06 -3.02
N PRO A 44 4.36 6.11 -4.35
CA PRO A 44 4.88 7.21 -5.17
C PRO A 44 4.30 8.57 -4.78
N ILE A 45 3.05 8.63 -4.29
CA ILE A 45 2.43 9.88 -3.85
C ILE A 45 3.06 10.35 -2.55
N ALA A 46 3.18 9.48 -1.55
CA ALA A 46 3.85 9.80 -0.28
C ALA A 46 5.27 10.31 -0.52
N LYS A 47 6.02 9.65 -1.43
CA LYS A 47 7.35 10.11 -1.86
C LYS A 47 7.32 11.51 -2.48
N SER A 48 6.33 11.82 -3.32
CA SER A 48 6.19 13.16 -3.92
C SER A 48 5.89 14.26 -2.88
N LEU A 49 5.26 13.89 -1.77
CA LEU A 49 4.96 14.78 -0.64
C LEU A 49 6.07 14.80 0.42
N ASN A 50 7.19 14.10 0.17
CA ASN A 50 8.29 13.92 1.12
C ASN A 50 7.88 13.28 2.46
N ILE A 51 6.93 12.34 2.40
CA ILE A 51 6.42 11.55 3.54
C ILE A 51 7.07 10.17 3.52
N ALA A 52 7.57 9.71 4.67
CA ALA A 52 8.11 8.35 4.78
C ALA A 52 6.98 7.32 4.64
N SER A 53 7.19 6.27 3.86
CA SER A 53 6.16 5.24 3.65
C SER A 53 6.67 3.84 3.99
N VAL A 54 5.80 3.03 4.60
CA VAL A 54 6.11 1.68 5.06
C VAL A 54 5.05 0.72 4.52
N HIS A 55 5.50 -0.26 3.73
CA HIS A 55 4.64 -1.33 3.25
C HIS A 55 4.46 -2.41 4.32
N TYR A 56 3.22 -2.62 4.74
CA TYR A 56 2.81 -3.71 5.60
C TYR A 56 2.33 -4.89 4.77
N SER A 57 3.15 -5.95 4.73
CA SER A 57 2.80 -7.20 4.05
C SER A 57 2.27 -8.23 5.04
N ILE A 58 1.11 -8.80 4.74
CA ILE A 58 0.59 -9.98 5.42
C ILE A 58 1.23 -11.28 4.92
N THR A 59 1.97 -11.21 3.80
CA THR A 59 2.67 -12.37 3.24
C THR A 59 4.07 -12.48 3.83
N PRO A 60 4.57 -13.70 4.09
CA PRO A 60 5.93 -13.91 4.58
C PRO A 60 6.99 -13.25 3.69
N ALA A 61 8.07 -12.77 4.29
CA ALA A 61 9.15 -12.09 3.56
C ALA A 61 9.73 -12.92 2.41
N CYS A 62 9.80 -14.25 2.55
CA CYS A 62 10.27 -15.15 1.48
C CYS A 62 9.41 -15.06 0.22
N ASN A 63 8.09 -14.89 0.33
CA ASN A 63 7.19 -14.75 -0.81
C ASN A 63 7.46 -13.44 -1.56
N ILE A 64 7.71 -12.36 -0.83
CA ILE A 64 8.03 -11.04 -1.39
C ILE A 64 9.37 -11.08 -2.12
N CYS A 65 10.38 -11.76 -1.57
CA CYS A 65 11.67 -11.93 -2.23
C CYS A 65 11.50 -12.62 -3.59
N ILE A 66 10.80 -13.75 -3.63
CA ILE A 66 10.59 -14.53 -4.85
C ILE A 66 9.88 -13.70 -5.94
N GLN A 67 8.84 -12.93 -5.59
CA GLN A 67 8.14 -12.05 -6.54
C GLN A 67 9.05 -11.01 -7.18
N ASN A 68 9.93 -10.38 -6.38
CA ASN A 68 10.88 -9.39 -6.88
C ASN A 68 11.95 -10.03 -7.80
N TYR A 69 12.39 -11.26 -7.52
CA TYR A 69 13.30 -11.99 -8.41
C TYR A 69 12.67 -12.29 -9.78
N SER A 70 11.39 -12.67 -9.84
CA SER A 70 10.70 -12.93 -11.11
C SER A 70 10.53 -11.69 -12.02
N ILE A 71 10.62 -10.49 -11.47
CA ILE A 71 10.60 -9.22 -12.24
C ILE A 71 11.99 -8.92 -12.81
N ILE A 72 13.06 -9.29 -12.09
CA ILE A 72 14.46 -9.06 -12.51
C ILE A 72 14.86 -9.98 -13.66
N TRP A 73 14.37 -11.22 -13.70
CA TRP A 73 14.67 -12.20 -14.76
C TRP A 73 13.71 -12.16 -15.96
N ARG A 74 12.81 -11.17 -16.03
CA ARG A 74 11.92 -10.91 -17.18
C ARG A 74 12.29 -9.64 -17.97
N ARG A 75 13.47 -9.06 -17.72
CA ARG A 75 14.03 -7.96 -18.51
C ARG A 75 15.19 -8.44 -19.37
#